data_AF-A0A7X8ZMR3-F1
#
_entry.id   AF-A0A7X8ZMR3-F1
#
_cell.length_a   1.000
_cell.length_b   1.000
_cell.length_c   1.000
_cell.angle_alpha   90.00
_cell.angle_beta   90.00
_cell.angle_gamma   90.00
#
_symmetry.space_group_name_H-M   'P 1'
#
loop_
_entity.id
_entity.type
_entity.pdbx_description
1 polymer ?
#
loop_
_entity_poly.entity_id
_entity_poly.type
_entity_poly.pdbx_seq_one_letter_code
_entity_poly.pdbx_strand_id
1 'polypeptide(L)'
;MNKHKLSFGIIFCYLIMAIVLIISLYPILWILLSSFKERPGGLGFPDKWIFTGYVTIFTKLNILSYFANSIIVTLGSTVFSVLVVTLAAYVCSRMEFKLKGLVTLMFASTLFIP
;
A
#
# COMPACT_ATOMS: atom_id res chain seq x y z
N MET A 1 -16.76 0.40 -35.69
CA MET A 1 -15.30 0.19 -35.57
C MET A 1 -14.62 1.54 -35.70
N ASN A 2 -14.67 2.36 -34.63
CA ASN A 2 -14.35 3.79 -34.71
C ASN A 2 -12.83 4.01 -34.60
N LYS A 3 -12.25 4.52 -35.68
CA LYS A 3 -10.83 4.87 -35.77
C LYS A 3 -10.55 5.98 -34.76
N HIS A 4 -9.91 5.65 -33.65
CA HIS A 4 -9.32 6.62 -32.74
C HIS A 4 -8.31 7.45 -33.54
N LYS A 5 -8.70 8.64 -33.99
CA LYS A 5 -7.73 9.70 -34.27
C LYS A 5 -6.97 9.88 -32.96
N LEU A 6 -5.70 9.45 -32.94
CA LEU A 6 -4.78 9.69 -31.84
C LEU A 6 -4.69 11.20 -31.63
N SER A 7 -5.56 11.73 -30.78
CA SER A 7 -5.58 13.14 -30.43
C SER A 7 -4.30 13.44 -29.67
N PHE A 8 -3.64 14.56 -30.01
CA PHE A 8 -2.40 15.01 -29.39
C PHE A 8 -2.49 15.02 -27.86
N GLY A 9 -3.66 15.38 -27.31
CA GLY A 9 -3.91 15.34 -25.86
C GLY A 9 -3.85 13.94 -25.24
N ILE A 10 -4.28 12.90 -25.95
CA ILE A 10 -4.24 11.51 -25.47
C ILE A 10 -2.78 11.02 -25.41
N ILE A 11 -2.00 11.30 -26.45
CA ILE A 11 -0.56 10.97 -26.49
C ILE A 11 0.17 11.65 -25.34
N PHE A 12 -0.12 12.93 -25.07
CA PHE A 12 0.46 13.68 -23.97
C PHE A 12 0.08 13.09 -22.59
N CYS A 13 -1.18 12.72 -22.38
CA CYS A 13 -1.61 12.04 -21.16
C CYS A 13 -0.87 10.70 -20.95
N TYR A 14 -0.76 9.87 -22.00
CA TYR A 14 -0.01 8.61 -21.90
C TYR A 14 1.47 8.82 -21.59
N LEU A 15 2.09 9.88 -22.15
CA LEU A 15 3.48 10.22 -21.86
C LEU A 15 3.66 10.62 -20.39
N ILE A 16 2.75 11.43 -19.84
CA ILE A 16 2.77 11.77 -18.41
C ILE A 16 2.57 10.52 -17.54
N MET A 17 1.59 9.67 -17.88
CA MET A 17 1.35 8.41 -17.15
C MET A 17 2.58 7.49 -17.17
N ALA A 18 3.26 7.40 -18.31
CA ALA A 18 4.49 6.62 -18.43
C ALA A 18 5.61 7.18 -17.54
N ILE A 19 5.77 8.50 -17.48
CA ILE A 19 6.75 9.14 -16.59
C ILE A 19 6.43 8.86 -15.12
N VAL A 20 5.17 9.06 -14.70
CA VAL A 20 4.72 8.78 -13.32
C VAL A 20 4.98 7.31 -12.97
N LEU A 21 4.64 6.40 -13.88
CA LEU A 21 4.88 4.97 -13.69
C LEU A 21 6.36 4.65 -13.51
N ILE A 22 7.24 5.22 -14.33
CA ILE A 22 8.69 5.01 -14.20
C ILE A 22 9.19 5.53 -12.84
N ILE A 23 8.79 6.73 -12.44
CA ILE A 23 9.21 7.32 -11.16
C ILE A 23 8.72 6.48 -9.97
N SER A 24 7.49 5.98 -10.02
CA SER A 24 6.92 5.16 -8.94
C SER A 24 7.48 3.74 -8.89
N LEU A 25 7.75 3.10 -10.04
CA LEU A 25 8.29 1.74 -10.09
C LEU A 25 9.79 1.68 -9.88
N TYR A 26 10.53 2.74 -10.23
CA TYR A 26 11.98 2.80 -10.07
C TYR A 26 12.47 2.39 -8.65
N PRO A 27 11.96 2.95 -7.54
CA PRO A 27 12.42 2.54 -6.21
C PRO A 27 12.10 1.09 -5.88
N ILE A 28 10.96 0.56 -6.36
CA ILE A 28 10.57 -0.85 -6.16
C ILE A 28 11.55 -1.77 -6.89
N LEU A 29 11.86 -1.47 -8.14
CA LEU A 29 12.84 -2.21 -8.93
C LEU A 29 14.23 -2.13 -8.31
N TRP A 30 14.61 -0.96 -7.79
CA TRP A 30 15.90 -0.76 -7.13
C TRP A 30 16.03 -1.58 -5.83
N ILE A 31 15.00 -1.62 -5.00
CA ILE A 31 14.97 -2.45 -3.78
C ILE A 31 15.03 -3.94 -4.15
N LEU A 32 14.29 -4.35 -5.18
CA LEU A 32 14.28 -5.73 -5.67
C LEU A 32 15.67 -6.14 -6.15
N LEU A 33 16.34 -5.34 -6.99
CA LEU A 33 17.71 -5.58 -7.44
C LEU A 33 18.71 -5.58 -6.28
N SER A 34 18.52 -4.68 -5.31
CA SER A 34 19.38 -4.60 -4.13
C SER A 34 19.26 -5.82 -3.22
N SER A 35 18.10 -6.50 -3.22
CA SER A 35 17.88 -7.72 -2.45
C SER A 35 18.70 -8.93 -2.95
N PHE A 36 19.24 -8.87 -4.18
CA PHE A 36 20.11 -9.90 -4.75
C PHE A 36 21.61 -9.60 -4.64
N LYS A 37 21.99 -8.45 -4.08
CA LYS A 37 23.40 -8.04 -3.91
C LYS A 37 23.99 -8.58 -2.61
N GLU A 38 25.30 -8.86 -2.61
CA GLU A 38 26.05 -9.22 -1.38
C GLU A 38 26.09 -8.06 -0.39
N ARG A 39 26.31 -6.85 -0.92
CA ARG A 39 26.33 -5.60 -0.18
C ARG A 39 25.20 -4.72 -0.72
N PRO A 40 24.08 -4.62 0.00
CA PRO A 40 22.99 -3.73 -0.38
C PRO A 40 23.49 -2.29 -0.48
N GLY A 41 23.20 -1.62 -1.59
CA GLY A 41 23.67 -0.26 -1.86
C GLY A 41 24.02 -0.02 -3.33
N GLY A 42 23.99 1.24 -3.73
CA GLY A 42 24.35 1.70 -5.08
C GLY A 42 23.26 1.50 -6.14
N LEU A 43 23.28 2.35 -7.17
CA LEU A 43 22.32 2.35 -8.28
C LEU A 43 22.66 1.35 -9.40
N GLY A 44 23.84 0.72 -9.35
CA GLY A 44 24.29 -0.26 -10.34
C GLY A 44 23.60 -1.62 -10.22
N PHE A 45 23.68 -2.43 -11.27
CA PHE A 45 23.24 -3.83 -11.26
C PHE A 45 24.13 -4.68 -10.34
N PRO A 46 23.63 -5.82 -9.81
CA PRO A 46 24.46 -6.76 -9.07
C PRO A 46 25.55 -7.37 -9.98
N ASP A 47 26.82 -7.31 -9.54
CA ASP A 47 27.93 -7.99 -10.23
C ASP A 47 27.76 -9.52 -10.21
N LYS A 48 27.11 -10.04 -9.14
CA LYS A 48 26.73 -11.44 -8.97
C LYS A 48 25.35 -11.51 -8.32
N TRP A 49 24.49 -12.37 -8.84
CA TRP A 49 23.18 -12.65 -8.27
C TRP A 49 23.32 -13.60 -7.08
N ILE A 50 23.01 -13.12 -5.88
CA ILE A 50 23.18 -13.89 -4.64
C ILE A 50 21.81 -14.20 -4.03
N PHE A 51 21.54 -15.49 -3.87
CA PHE A 51 20.31 -16.01 -3.27
C PHE A 51 20.47 -16.36 -1.79
N THR A 52 21.70 -16.34 -1.27
CA THR A 52 22.03 -16.67 0.13
C THR A 52 21.30 -15.78 1.12
N GLY A 53 21.00 -14.53 0.76
CA GLY A 53 20.18 -13.63 1.57
C GLY A 53 18.80 -14.20 1.86
N TYR A 54 18.10 -14.67 0.81
CA TYR A 54 16.78 -15.31 0.96
C TYR A 54 16.87 -16.59 1.81
N VAL A 55 17.83 -17.48 1.53
CA VAL A 55 18.01 -18.71 2.32
C VAL A 55 18.24 -18.38 3.80
N THR A 56 19.05 -17.36 4.09
CA THR A 56 19.33 -16.92 5.47
C THR A 56 18.06 -16.39 6.16
N ILE A 57 17.21 -15.65 5.43
CA ILE A 57 15.94 -15.13 5.97
C ILE A 57 14.94 -16.24 6.30
N PHE A 58 14.92 -17.33 5.54
CA PHE A 58 14.02 -18.45 5.82
C PHE A 58 14.57 -19.48 6.82
N THR A 59 15.89 -19.58 6.97
CA THR A 59 16.54 -20.59 7.83
C THR A 59 17.02 -20.04 9.17
N LYS A 60 17.57 -18.82 9.20
CA LYS A 60 18.12 -18.20 10.42
C LYS A 60 17.17 -17.20 11.06
N LEU A 61 16.21 -16.68 10.30
CA LEU A 61 15.20 -15.76 10.80
C LEU A 61 13.84 -16.48 10.81
N ASN A 62 13.04 -16.25 11.86
CA ASN A 62 11.66 -16.75 11.95
C ASN A 62 10.71 -15.88 11.12
N ILE A 63 11.09 -15.58 9.87
CA ILE A 63 10.35 -14.65 9.00
C ILE A 63 8.91 -15.12 8.77
N LEU A 64 8.70 -16.44 8.71
CA LEU A 64 7.38 -17.03 8.49
C LEU A 64 6.45 -16.76 9.67
N SER A 65 6.97 -16.82 10.90
CA SER A 65 6.20 -16.48 12.11
C SER A 65 5.87 -14.99 12.16
N TYR A 66 6.80 -14.11 11.81
CA TYR A 66 6.53 -12.67 11.73
C TYR A 66 5.45 -12.36 10.68
N PHE A 67 5.55 -12.97 9.49
CA PHE A 67 4.57 -12.82 8.44
C PHE A 67 3.18 -13.34 8.84
N ALA A 68 3.11 -14.52 9.47
CA ALA A 68 1.86 -15.09 9.97
C ALA A 68 1.23 -14.21 11.07
N ASN A 69 2.02 -13.69 12.01
CA ASN A 69 1.55 -12.78 13.04
C ASN A 69 0.97 -11.50 12.43
N SER A 70 1.65 -10.89 11.45
CA SER A 70 1.13 -9.72 10.73
C SER A 70 -0.19 -10.03 10.02
N ILE A 71 -0.30 -11.17 9.34
CA ILE A 71 -1.55 -11.58 8.68
C ILE A 71 -2.69 -11.69 9.70
N ILE A 72 -2.45 -12.39 10.82
CA ILE A 72 -3.47 -12.62 11.85
C ILE A 72 -3.93 -11.27 12.44
N VAL A 73 -2.98 -10.38 12.77
CA VAL A 73 -3.28 -9.07 13.35
C VAL A 73 -4.00 -8.18 12.34
N THR A 74 -3.54 -8.10 11.09
CA THR A 74 -4.15 -7.25 10.06
C THR A 74 -5.54 -7.75 9.69
N LEU A 75 -5.73 -9.05 9.48
CA LEU A 75 -7.06 -9.59 9.18
C LEU A 75 -8.01 -9.44 10.37
N GLY A 76 -7.55 -9.80 11.58
CA GLY A 76 -8.35 -9.68 12.79
C GLY A 76 -8.80 -8.24 13.05
N SER A 77 -7.86 -7.29 12.99
CA SER A 77 -8.16 -5.87 13.17
C SER A 77 -9.05 -5.32 12.05
N THR A 78 -8.81 -5.67 10.79
CA THR A 78 -9.64 -5.20 9.66
C THR A 78 -11.08 -5.67 9.80
N VAL A 79 -11.30 -6.97 10.07
CA VAL A 79 -12.65 -7.52 10.21
C VAL A 79 -13.37 -6.87 11.39
N PHE A 80 -12.70 -6.79 12.55
CA PHE A 80 -13.28 -6.17 13.73
C PHE A 80 -13.61 -4.69 13.50
N SER A 81 -12.67 -3.93 12.93
CA SER A 81 -12.86 -2.51 12.63
C SER A 81 -14.00 -2.29 11.64
N VAL A 82 -14.07 -3.05 10.54
CA VAL A 82 -15.17 -2.92 9.57
C VAL A 82 -16.51 -3.20 10.22
N LEU A 83 -16.63 -4.25 11.04
CA LEU A 83 -17.88 -4.57 11.74
C LEU A 83 -18.32 -3.43 12.66
N VAL A 84 -17.44 -2.96 13.55
CA VAL A 84 -17.76 -1.91 14.53
C VAL A 84 -18.03 -0.57 13.84
N VAL A 85 -17.17 -0.16 12.90
CA VAL A 85 -17.29 1.13 12.20
C VAL A 85 -18.54 1.16 11.34
N THR A 86 -18.90 0.07 10.68
CA THR A 86 -20.12 0.03 9.85
C THR A 86 -21.39 0.17 10.69
N LEU A 87 -21.44 -0.48 11.86
CA LEU A 87 -22.55 -0.33 12.81
C LEU A 87 -22.68 1.11 13.31
N ALA A 88 -21.55 1.74 13.70
CA ALA A 88 -21.53 3.13 14.13
C ALA A 88 -21.93 4.10 13.00
N ALA A 89 -21.42 3.87 11.78
CA ALA A 89 -21.74 4.66 10.60
C ALA A 89 -23.23 4.54 10.21
N TYR A 90 -23.84 3.36 10.37
CA TYR A 90 -25.26 3.16 10.11
C TYR A 90 -26.13 4.03 11.03
N VAL A 91 -25.87 4.00 12.34
CA VAL A 91 -26.61 4.82 13.31
C VAL A 91 -26.43 6.31 13.01
N CYS A 92 -25.19 6.75 12.76
CA CYS A 92 -24.90 8.15 12.47
C CYS A 92 -25.55 8.63 11.16
N SER A 93 -25.68 7.78 10.14
CA SER A 93 -26.22 8.15 8.84
C SER A 93 -27.75 8.03 8.74
N ARG A 94 -28.37 7.04 9.41
CA ARG A 94 -29.79 6.73 9.25
C ARG A 94 -30.69 7.16 10.40
N MET A 95 -30.14 7.37 11.61
CA MET A 95 -30.93 7.76 12.76
C MET A 95 -30.81 9.27 13.04
N GLU A 96 -31.89 9.85 13.57
CA GLU A 96 -31.96 11.24 14.04
C GLU A 96 -31.89 11.21 15.58
N PHE A 97 -30.83 11.75 16.17
CA PHE A 97 -30.68 11.82 17.63
C PHE A 97 -30.03 13.15 18.07
N LYS A 98 -30.35 13.60 19.28
CA LYS A 98 -30.05 14.97 19.78
C LYS A 98 -28.56 15.37 19.74
N LEU A 99 -27.63 14.41 19.87
CA LEU A 99 -26.17 14.64 19.91
C LEU A 99 -25.44 14.21 18.61
N LYS A 100 -26.16 13.95 17.52
CA LYS A 100 -25.60 13.45 16.25
C LYS A 100 -24.48 14.31 15.68
N GLY A 101 -24.63 15.64 15.73
CA GLY A 101 -23.61 16.57 15.25
C GLY A 101 -22.29 16.47 16.04
N LEU A 102 -22.37 16.37 17.37
CA LEU A 102 -21.20 16.26 18.24
C LEU A 102 -20.47 14.93 18.02
N VAL A 103 -21.21 13.81 17.95
CA VAL A 103 -20.62 12.49 17.68
C VAL A 103 -19.95 12.44 16.31
N THR A 104 -20.58 13.01 15.28
CA THR A 104 -19.98 13.09 13.92
C THR A 104 -18.71 13.93 13.92
N LEU A 105 -18.71 15.06 14.65
CA LEU A 105 -17.54 15.92 14.81
C LEU A 105 -16.38 15.21 15.54
N MET A 106 -16.67 14.38 16.54
CA MET A 106 -15.66 13.56 17.23
C MET A 106 -15.02 12.54 16.29
N PHE A 107 -15.79 11.87 15.43
CA PHE A 107 -15.20 10.98 14.42
C PHE A 107 -14.34 11.77 13.43
N ALA A 108 -14.82 12.93 12.97
CA ALA A 108 -14.05 13.77 12.06
C ALA A 108 -12.73 14.26 12.70
N SER A 109 -12.73 14.64 13.98
CA SER A 109 -11.52 15.12 14.65
C SER A 109 -10.42 14.06 14.73
N THR A 110 -10.77 12.78 14.86
CA THR A 110 -9.77 11.69 14.84
C THR A 110 -9.00 11.56 13.52
N LEU A 111 -9.50 12.11 12.40
CA LEU A 111 -8.74 12.17 11.14
C LEU A 111 -7.77 13.36 11.09
N PHE A 112 -8.03 14.42 11.86
CA PHE A 112 -7.25 15.67 11.84
C PHE A 112 -6.26 15.81 12.98
N ILE A 113 -6.43 15.05 14.07
CA ILE A 113 -5.48 14.99 15.17
C ILE A 113 -4.32 14.07 14.73
N PRO A 114 -3.09 14.60 14.56
CA PRO A 114 -1.93 13.82 14.14
C PRO A 114 -1.46 12.81 15.20
#